data_AF-A0A7C4J5S3-F1
#
_entry.id   AF-A0A7C4J5S3-F1
#
_cell.length_a   1.000
_cell.length_b   1.000
_cell.length_c   1.000
_cell.angle_alpha   90.00
_cell.angle_beta   90.00
_cell.angle_gamma   90.00
#
_symmetry.space_group_name_H-M   'P 1'
#
loop_
_entity.id
_entity.type
_entity.pdbx_description
1 polymer ?
#
loop_
_entity_poly.entity_id
_entity_poly.type
_entity_poly.pdbx_seq_one_letter_code
_entity_poly.pdbx_strand_id
1 'polypeptide(L)'
;MTVRATQAPAYWGESFSLTADDREFLLNLFVEDEQPRSTDELARALIRYRVEREEAALRRKQQSQGALYQPKRSFSVGEQVVFPALDFAVGQVRSVRPGHNPDYQPFKVIEVELEDGGRREFAAEFIDAHRLNEDAAILSPDEVVVSPDELYRQTAAVFVPHLRSLLQASPDFVWLAGKWFPRGLIADVNVGQLNIAEAILDMNGGGPLPTEALLPEIGLPREINPNLQVFSLNYALYSDERFDEVGPAGEVLWYLVRLEPANVITPPDRLKYTPGNYRRDLLSPDLLRIEQSIDDEWSQLPAVD
;
A
#
# COMPACT_ATOMS: atom_id res chain seq x y z
N MET A 1 17.35 -23.12 6.97
CA MET A 1 17.20 -21.67 6.77
C MET A 1 15.94 -21.43 5.96
N THR A 2 14.88 -20.92 6.60
CA THR A 2 13.64 -20.57 5.90
C THR A 2 13.77 -19.10 5.48
N VAL A 3 14.16 -18.87 4.23
CA VAL A 3 14.34 -17.51 3.69
C VAL A 3 12.98 -16.81 3.64
N ARG A 4 12.88 -15.62 4.26
CA ARG A 4 11.70 -14.76 4.12
C ARG A 4 11.69 -14.15 2.73
N ALA A 5 10.69 -14.51 1.92
CA ALA A 5 10.59 -14.01 0.56
C ALA A 5 10.31 -12.51 0.55
N THR A 6 9.49 -12.01 1.48
CA THR A 6 9.10 -10.59 1.55
C THR A 6 10.25 -9.64 1.87
N GLN A 7 11.34 -10.16 2.44
CA GLN A 7 12.54 -9.40 2.80
C GLN A 7 13.49 -9.21 1.60
N ALA A 8 13.30 -9.95 0.50
CA ALA A 8 14.10 -9.79 -0.70
C ALA A 8 13.51 -8.66 -1.58
N PRO A 9 14.29 -7.62 -1.97
CA PRO A 9 13.78 -6.57 -2.85
C PRO A 9 13.22 -7.09 -4.18
N ALA A 10 13.81 -8.16 -4.72
CA ALA A 10 13.35 -8.81 -5.95
C ALA A 10 11.93 -9.38 -5.87
N TYR A 11 11.43 -9.69 -4.66
CA TYR A 11 10.06 -10.16 -4.46
C TYR A 11 9.02 -9.10 -4.86
N TRP A 12 9.34 -7.83 -4.64
CA TRP A 12 8.49 -6.67 -4.93
C TRP A 12 8.75 -6.07 -6.32
N GLY A 13 9.54 -6.75 -7.16
CA GLY A 13 9.84 -6.34 -8.52
C GLY A 13 8.72 -6.68 -9.52
N GLU A 14 9.06 -6.63 -10.80
CA GLU A 14 8.12 -6.80 -11.92
C GLU A 14 7.42 -8.17 -11.95
N SER A 15 8.04 -9.21 -11.35
CA SER A 15 7.43 -10.54 -11.25
C SER A 15 6.32 -10.63 -10.20
N PHE A 16 6.12 -9.58 -9.39
CA PHE A 16 5.06 -9.55 -8.39
C PHE A 16 3.68 -9.65 -9.08
N SER A 17 2.78 -10.41 -8.48
CA SER A 17 1.40 -10.54 -8.94
C SER A 17 0.42 -10.49 -7.77
N LEU A 18 -0.73 -9.88 -7.99
CA LEU A 18 -1.82 -9.88 -7.03
C LEU A 18 -2.47 -11.27 -6.98
N THR A 19 -2.39 -11.91 -5.84
CA THR A 19 -3.11 -13.15 -5.53
C THR A 19 -4.57 -12.86 -5.17
N ALA A 20 -5.41 -13.90 -5.10
CA ALA A 20 -6.81 -13.75 -4.70
C ALA A 20 -6.92 -13.15 -3.28
N ASP A 21 -6.14 -13.66 -2.33
CA ASP A 21 -6.12 -13.15 -0.95
C ASP A 21 -5.70 -11.67 -0.86
N ASP A 22 -4.81 -11.20 -1.74
CA ASP A 22 -4.43 -9.77 -1.74
C ASP A 22 -5.59 -8.91 -2.18
N ARG A 23 -6.30 -9.36 -3.23
CA ARG A 23 -7.48 -8.63 -3.72
C ARG A 23 -8.54 -8.58 -2.65
N GLU A 24 -8.82 -9.71 -1.99
CA GLU A 24 -9.77 -9.78 -0.89
C GLU A 24 -9.34 -8.85 0.27
N PHE A 25 -8.06 -8.87 0.65
CA PHE A 25 -7.53 -7.96 1.66
C PHE A 25 -7.72 -6.48 1.28
N LEU A 26 -7.37 -6.11 0.05
CA LEU A 26 -7.52 -4.73 -0.42
C LEU A 26 -9.00 -4.32 -0.49
N LEU A 27 -9.89 -5.19 -0.94
CA LEU A 27 -11.34 -4.92 -0.95
C LEU A 27 -11.89 -4.74 0.46
N ASN A 28 -11.51 -5.60 1.40
CA ASN A 28 -11.92 -5.49 2.80
C ASN A 28 -11.43 -4.18 3.43
N LEU A 29 -10.22 -3.72 3.10
CA LEU A 29 -9.71 -2.44 3.56
C LEU A 29 -10.63 -1.26 3.20
N PHE A 30 -11.25 -1.30 2.02
CA PHE A 30 -12.23 -0.28 1.61
C PHE A 30 -13.59 -0.46 2.27
N VAL A 31 -14.02 -1.69 2.55
CA VAL A 31 -15.29 -1.96 3.23
C VAL A 31 -15.24 -1.48 4.69
N GLU A 32 -14.08 -1.53 5.33
CA GLU A 32 -13.92 -1.17 6.74
C GLU A 32 -14.08 0.34 7.00
N ASP A 33 -13.57 1.22 6.13
CA ASP A 33 -13.60 2.66 6.34
C ASP A 33 -14.29 3.48 5.24
N GLU A 34 -14.63 2.83 4.11
CA GLU A 34 -15.24 3.43 2.93
C GLU A 34 -14.45 4.65 2.41
N GLN A 35 -13.11 4.62 2.52
CA GLN A 35 -12.24 5.71 2.09
C GLN A 35 -11.52 5.44 0.76
N PRO A 36 -11.55 6.37 -0.20
CA PRO A 36 -10.69 6.32 -1.37
C PRO A 36 -9.21 6.42 -1.03
N ARG A 37 -8.40 5.54 -1.62
CA ARG A 37 -6.97 5.38 -1.28
C ARG A 37 -6.08 5.57 -2.49
N SER A 38 -4.93 6.19 -2.29
CA SER A 38 -3.89 6.29 -3.32
C SER A 38 -3.18 4.95 -3.50
N THR A 39 -2.48 4.79 -4.63
CA THR A 39 -1.65 3.59 -4.84
C THR A 39 -0.59 3.43 -3.74
N ASP A 40 -0.03 4.53 -3.24
CA ASP A 40 0.95 4.51 -2.16
C ASP A 40 0.38 3.96 -0.85
N GLU A 41 -0.82 4.39 -0.48
CA GLU A 41 -1.51 3.89 0.72
C GLU A 41 -1.81 2.39 0.59
N LEU A 42 -2.28 1.94 -0.57
CA LEU A 42 -2.54 0.52 -0.83
C LEU A 42 -1.25 -0.31 -0.85
N ALA A 43 -0.17 0.21 -1.42
CA ALA A 43 1.12 -0.47 -1.44
C ALA A 43 1.67 -0.68 -0.02
N ARG A 44 1.61 0.35 0.84
CA ARG A 44 2.02 0.25 2.25
C ARG A 44 1.20 -0.79 3.00
N ALA A 45 -0.13 -0.76 2.82
CA ALA A 45 -1.03 -1.73 3.44
C ALA A 45 -0.74 -3.16 2.98
N LEU A 46 -0.51 -3.35 1.68
CA LEU A 46 -0.26 -4.68 1.10
C LEU A 46 1.10 -5.25 1.51
N ILE A 47 2.14 -4.43 1.57
CA ILE A 47 3.46 -4.85 2.09
C ILE A 47 3.32 -5.34 3.53
N ARG A 48 2.67 -4.54 4.38
CA ARG A 48 2.41 -4.90 5.77
C ARG A 48 1.65 -6.22 5.89
N TYR A 49 0.55 -6.35 5.16
CA TYR A 49 -0.25 -7.57 5.13
C TYR A 49 0.58 -8.80 4.72
N ARG A 50 1.39 -8.69 3.67
CA ARG A 50 2.22 -9.80 3.19
C ARG A 50 3.30 -10.22 4.19
N VAL A 51 3.95 -9.25 4.84
CA VAL A 51 4.95 -9.51 5.88
C VAL A 51 4.31 -10.20 7.07
N GLU A 52 3.20 -9.66 7.58
CA GLU A 52 2.48 -10.24 8.72
C GLU A 52 1.95 -11.64 8.42
N ARG A 53 1.47 -11.87 7.19
CA ARG A 53 1.01 -13.18 6.75
C ARG A 53 2.14 -14.19 6.64
N GLU A 54 3.30 -13.80 6.11
CA GLU A 54 4.49 -14.63 6.07
C GLU A 54 4.96 -14.98 7.48
N GLU A 55 5.01 -13.99 8.39
CA GLU A 55 5.34 -14.22 9.80
C GLU A 55 4.36 -15.18 10.48
N ALA A 56 3.06 -15.00 10.27
CA ALA A 56 2.04 -15.89 10.81
C ALA A 56 2.18 -17.32 10.27
N ALA A 57 2.52 -17.48 8.98
CA ALA A 57 2.77 -18.78 8.38
C ALA A 57 4.02 -19.46 8.97
N LEU A 58 5.10 -18.71 9.19
CA LEU A 58 6.31 -19.21 9.86
C LEU A 58 5.99 -19.63 11.30
N ARG A 59 5.26 -18.80 12.07
CA ARG A 59 4.83 -19.12 13.43
C ARG A 59 4.00 -20.40 13.47
N ARG A 60 3.04 -20.58 12.56
CA ARG A 60 2.20 -21.79 12.49
C ARG A 60 3.03 -23.04 12.19
N LYS A 61 3.97 -22.96 11.23
CA LYS A 61 4.87 -24.08 10.92
C LYS A 61 5.72 -24.47 12.13
N GLN A 62 6.23 -23.50 12.87
CA GLN A 62 7.05 -23.76 14.06
C GLN A 62 6.22 -24.30 15.24
N GLN A 63 5.01 -23.78 15.46
CA GLN A 63 4.09 -24.31 16.48
C GLN A 63 3.68 -25.76 16.21
N SER A 64 3.60 -26.17 14.94
CA SER A 64 3.31 -27.56 14.58
C SER A 64 4.41 -28.55 14.98
N GLN A 65 5.62 -28.05 15.32
CA GLN A 65 6.75 -28.86 15.77
C GLN A 65 6.87 -28.97 17.31
N GLY A 66 6.04 -28.24 18.08
CA GLY A 66 6.03 -28.26 19.55
C GLY A 66 5.91 -26.87 20.18
N ALA A 67 5.90 -26.80 21.51
CA ALA A 67 5.81 -25.53 22.22
C ALA A 67 7.15 -24.77 22.13
N LEU A 68 7.17 -23.61 21.49
CA LEU A 68 8.37 -22.79 21.37
C LEU A 68 8.89 -22.29 22.74
N TYR A 69 10.17 -22.52 23.03
CA TYR A 69 10.82 -22.05 24.24
C TYR A 69 10.92 -20.53 24.24
N GLN A 70 10.30 -19.90 25.24
CA GLN A 70 10.47 -18.50 25.60
C GLN A 70 10.67 -18.42 27.12
N PRO A 71 11.73 -17.76 27.62
CA PRO A 71 11.99 -17.67 29.06
C PRO A 71 10.82 -17.13 29.88
N LYS A 72 9.98 -16.23 29.33
CA LYS A 72 8.79 -15.70 30.02
C LYS A 72 7.66 -16.72 30.23
N ARG A 73 7.68 -17.87 29.53
CA ARG A 73 6.61 -18.87 29.58
C ARG A 73 6.82 -19.85 30.73
N SER A 74 5.72 -20.48 31.16
CA SER A 74 5.71 -21.61 32.08
C SER A 74 5.68 -22.92 31.31
N PHE A 75 6.36 -23.94 31.82
CA PHE A 75 6.41 -25.28 31.22
C PHE A 75 6.15 -26.36 32.27
N SER A 76 5.61 -27.50 31.82
CA SER A 76 5.29 -28.64 32.69
C SER A 76 6.20 -29.84 32.44
N VAL A 77 6.42 -30.66 33.47
CA VAL A 77 7.17 -31.92 33.33
C VAL A 77 6.48 -32.82 32.32
N GLY A 78 7.23 -33.32 31.34
CA GLY A 78 6.76 -34.14 30.23
C GLY A 78 6.42 -33.38 28.94
N GLU A 79 6.38 -32.04 28.98
CA GLU A 79 6.10 -31.19 27.82
C GLU A 79 7.24 -31.23 26.79
N GLN A 80 6.90 -31.25 25.50
CA GLN A 80 7.86 -31.10 24.40
C GLN A 80 8.01 -29.63 24.03
N VAL A 81 9.25 -29.16 24.05
CA VAL A 81 9.62 -27.76 23.85
C VAL A 81 10.66 -27.66 22.73
N VAL A 82 10.49 -26.68 21.85
CA VAL A 82 11.38 -26.40 20.71
C VAL A 82 12.30 -25.22 21.03
N PHE A 83 13.60 -25.38 20.85
CA PHE A 83 14.63 -24.39 21.22
C PHE A 83 15.18 -23.65 20.00
N PRO A 84 14.69 -22.43 19.69
CA PRO A 84 15.10 -21.68 18.50
C PRO A 84 16.57 -21.22 18.54
N ALA A 85 17.12 -20.95 19.73
CA ALA A 85 18.54 -20.61 19.90
C ALA A 85 19.49 -21.83 19.77
N LEU A 86 18.94 -23.04 19.64
CA LEU A 86 19.67 -24.29 19.48
C LEU A 86 19.24 -24.99 18.18
N ASP A 87 19.19 -24.25 17.07
CA ASP A 87 18.83 -24.77 15.74
C ASP A 87 17.48 -25.52 15.72
N PHE A 88 16.51 -25.04 16.51
CA PHE A 88 15.19 -25.67 16.66
C PHE A 88 15.23 -27.10 17.22
N ALA A 89 16.24 -27.43 18.03
CA ALA A 89 16.29 -28.70 18.75
C ALA A 89 15.02 -28.91 19.58
N VAL A 90 14.47 -30.13 19.52
CA VAL A 90 13.32 -30.54 20.33
C VAL A 90 13.84 -31.16 21.62
N GLY A 91 13.21 -30.84 22.75
CA GLY A 91 13.54 -31.44 24.03
C GLY A 91 12.31 -31.67 24.89
N GLN A 92 12.40 -32.60 25.83
CA GLN A 92 11.35 -32.90 26.80
C GLN A 92 11.73 -32.38 28.19
N VAL A 93 10.80 -31.66 28.84
CA VAL A 93 10.98 -31.16 30.20
C VAL A 93 10.99 -32.33 31.19
N ARG A 94 12.08 -32.48 31.95
CA ARG A 94 12.26 -33.53 32.96
C ARG A 94 11.97 -33.07 34.37
N SER A 95 12.31 -31.83 34.72
CA SER A 95 12.05 -31.27 36.04
C SER A 95 11.86 -29.75 35.98
N VAL A 96 11.18 -29.20 36.98
CA VAL A 96 10.97 -27.75 37.15
C VAL A 96 11.29 -27.39 38.60
N ARG A 97 12.21 -26.44 38.82
CA ARG A 97 12.64 -25.98 40.14
C ARG A 97 12.62 -24.46 40.25
N PRO A 98 12.45 -23.87 41.44
CA PRO A 98 12.61 -22.42 41.60
C PRO A 98 14.07 -22.00 41.34
N GLY A 99 14.24 -20.96 40.53
CA GLY A 99 15.51 -20.28 40.32
C GLY A 99 15.81 -19.35 41.48
N HIS A 100 17.11 -19.18 41.79
CA HIS A 100 17.54 -18.25 42.83
C HIS A 100 18.65 -17.37 42.29
N ASN A 101 18.33 -16.10 42.06
CA ASN A 101 19.29 -15.07 41.73
C ASN A 101 18.87 -13.76 42.43
N PRO A 102 19.72 -13.16 43.29
CA PRO A 102 19.43 -11.90 43.97
C PRO A 102 19.17 -10.70 43.04
N ASP A 103 19.71 -10.75 41.81
CA ASP A 103 19.65 -9.64 40.85
C ASP A 103 18.39 -9.64 39.98
N TYR A 104 17.59 -10.71 40.02
CA TYR A 104 16.40 -10.88 39.18
C TYR A 104 15.15 -11.16 40.00
N GLN A 105 13.99 -10.91 39.40
CA GLN A 105 12.71 -11.35 39.97
C GLN A 105 12.65 -12.88 40.08
N PRO A 106 11.82 -13.46 40.98
CA PRO A 106 11.64 -14.90 41.07
C PRO A 106 11.29 -15.52 39.71
N PHE A 107 12.06 -16.51 39.30
CA PHE A 107 11.86 -17.26 38.07
C PHE A 107 12.01 -18.77 38.36
N LYS A 108 11.68 -19.62 37.39
CA LYS A 108 11.87 -21.07 37.47
C LYS A 108 12.99 -21.52 36.54
N VAL A 109 13.57 -22.68 36.83
CA VAL A 109 14.53 -23.36 35.98
C VAL A 109 13.93 -24.70 35.58
N ILE A 110 13.90 -24.96 34.28
CA ILE A 110 13.47 -26.25 33.71
C ILE A 110 14.70 -27.03 33.29
N GLU A 111 14.75 -28.31 33.63
CA GLU A 111 15.73 -29.24 33.08
C GLU A 111 15.10 -29.92 31.87
N VAL A 112 15.78 -29.88 30.73
CA VAL A 112 15.28 -30.40 29.46
C VAL A 112 16.28 -31.41 28.89
N GLU A 113 15.76 -32.56 28.49
CA GLU A 113 16.51 -33.57 27.77
C GLU A 113 16.26 -33.40 26.26
N LEU A 114 17.32 -33.05 25.54
CA LEU A 114 17.31 -32.84 24.09
C LEU A 114 17.39 -34.19 23.35
N GLU A 115 17.05 -34.20 22.06
CA GLU A 115 17.12 -35.40 21.21
C GLU A 115 18.53 -36.02 21.11
N ASP A 116 19.59 -35.22 21.33
CA ASP A 116 20.99 -35.69 21.37
C ASP A 116 21.35 -36.43 22.67
N GLY A 117 20.39 -36.58 23.60
CA GLY A 117 20.58 -37.16 24.93
C GLY A 117 21.22 -36.21 25.95
N GLY A 118 21.55 -34.97 25.54
CA GLY A 118 22.09 -33.94 26.39
C GLY A 118 21.02 -33.34 27.30
N ARG A 119 21.35 -33.20 28.59
CA ARG A 119 20.51 -32.45 29.55
C ARG A 119 21.02 -31.04 29.70
N ARG A 120 20.11 -30.07 29.57
CA ARG A 120 20.42 -28.65 29.74
C ARG A 120 19.35 -27.98 30.59
N GLU A 121 19.77 -26.96 31.33
CA GLU A 121 18.87 -26.16 32.16
C GLU A 121 18.54 -24.84 31.44
N PHE A 122 17.27 -24.43 31.54
CA PHE A 122 16.74 -23.25 30.89
C PHE A 122 15.84 -22.47 31.86
N ALA A 123 15.75 -21.15 31.69
CA ALA A 123 14.89 -20.30 32.50
C ALA A 123 13.41 -20.39 32.05
N ALA A 124 12.49 -20.33 33.00
CA ALA A 124 11.05 -20.28 32.79
C ALA A 124 10.44 -19.24 33.72
N GLU A 125 9.30 -18.66 33.35
CA GLU A 125 8.67 -17.56 34.09
C GLU A 125 9.62 -16.36 34.34
N PHE A 126 10.60 -16.16 33.47
CA PHE A 126 11.54 -15.05 33.52
C PHE A 126 10.95 -13.82 32.83
N ILE A 127 10.39 -12.91 33.65
CA ILE A 127 9.65 -11.72 33.21
C ILE A 127 10.57 -10.58 32.75
N ASP A 128 11.82 -10.55 33.23
CA ASP A 128 12.78 -9.52 32.86
C ASP A 128 13.12 -9.55 31.34
N ALA A 129 13.65 -8.43 30.85
CA ALA A 129 13.94 -8.25 29.43
C ALA A 129 14.92 -9.33 28.93
N HIS A 130 14.50 -10.08 27.90
CA HIS A 130 15.29 -11.16 27.32
C HIS A 130 15.04 -11.24 25.81
N ARG A 131 16.10 -11.41 25.01
CA ARG A 131 16.00 -11.45 23.53
C ARG A 131 15.00 -12.51 23.03
N LEU A 132 15.03 -13.71 23.61
CA LEU A 132 14.09 -14.80 23.28
C LEU A 132 12.64 -14.59 23.78
N ASN A 133 12.33 -13.46 24.44
CA ASN A 133 10.95 -13.09 24.76
C ASN A 133 10.31 -12.25 23.65
N GLU A 134 11.09 -11.82 22.66
CA GLU A 134 10.63 -11.09 21.47
C GLU A 134 10.39 -12.08 20.31
N ASP A 135 9.17 -12.10 19.77
CA ASP A 135 8.78 -13.06 18.72
C ASP A 135 9.65 -12.93 17.45
N ALA A 136 10.08 -11.71 17.12
CA ALA A 136 10.95 -11.45 15.98
C ALA A 136 12.32 -12.13 16.10
N ALA A 137 12.91 -12.10 17.31
CA ALA A 137 14.23 -12.69 17.58
C ALA A 137 14.23 -14.22 17.59
N ILE A 138 13.05 -14.84 17.72
CA ILE A 138 12.89 -16.29 17.71
C ILE A 138 12.73 -16.82 16.28
N LEU A 139 12.00 -16.08 15.44
CA LEU A 139 11.69 -16.53 14.08
C LEU A 139 12.92 -16.54 13.18
N SER A 140 13.86 -15.62 13.40
CA SER A 140 15.19 -15.66 12.79
C SER A 140 16.25 -15.07 13.73
N PRO A 141 16.96 -15.89 14.51
CA PRO A 141 17.94 -15.40 15.49
C PRO A 141 19.14 -14.66 14.86
N ASP A 142 19.41 -14.90 13.56
CA ASP A 142 20.56 -14.35 12.82
C ASP A 142 20.18 -13.43 11.64
N GLU A 143 18.88 -13.23 11.36
CA GLU A 143 18.42 -12.48 10.19
C GLU A 143 17.91 -11.10 10.63
N VAL A 144 18.51 -10.05 10.11
CA VAL A 144 18.03 -8.67 10.34
C VAL A 144 16.72 -8.50 9.58
N VAL A 145 15.61 -8.52 10.30
CA VAL A 145 14.28 -8.29 9.73
C VAL A 145 14.06 -6.80 9.56
N VAL A 146 13.80 -6.39 8.33
CA VAL A 146 13.44 -5.03 7.98
C VAL A 146 11.95 -4.83 8.25
N SER A 147 11.59 -3.70 8.87
CA SER A 147 10.19 -3.39 9.15
C SER A 147 9.40 -3.15 7.86
N PRO A 148 8.08 -3.40 7.84
CA PRO A 148 7.26 -3.14 6.64
C PRO A 148 7.38 -1.72 6.09
N ASP A 149 7.51 -0.72 6.97
CA ASP A 149 7.64 0.68 6.57
C ASP A 149 9.00 0.96 5.91
N GLU A 150 10.06 0.31 6.38
CA GLU A 150 11.39 0.40 5.75
C GLU A 150 11.44 -0.39 4.43
N LEU A 151 10.80 -1.56 4.37
CA LEU A 151 10.65 -2.30 3.10
C LEU A 151 9.93 -1.46 2.05
N TYR A 152 8.83 -0.79 2.42
CA TYR A 152 8.16 0.12 1.51
C TYR A 152 9.10 1.23 1.03
N ARG A 153 9.88 1.86 1.91
CA ARG A 153 10.84 2.90 1.48
C ARG A 153 11.85 2.39 0.45
N GLN A 154 12.29 1.14 0.58
CA GLN A 154 13.28 0.53 -0.29
C GLN A 154 12.69 0.10 -1.65
N THR A 155 11.42 -0.32 -1.69
CA THR A 155 10.81 -0.93 -2.88
C THR A 155 9.78 -0.05 -3.59
N ALA A 156 9.30 1.03 -2.97
CA ALA A 156 8.20 1.85 -3.48
C ALA A 156 8.42 2.36 -4.91
N ALA A 157 9.65 2.74 -5.26
CA ALA A 157 9.97 3.27 -6.59
C ALA A 157 9.63 2.29 -7.73
N VAL A 158 9.73 0.98 -7.48
CA VAL A 158 9.41 -0.07 -8.46
C VAL A 158 8.00 -0.62 -8.22
N PHE A 159 7.67 -0.87 -6.95
CA PHE A 159 6.45 -1.57 -6.58
C PHE A 159 5.18 -0.74 -6.76
N VAL A 160 5.21 0.57 -6.47
CA VAL A 160 4.02 1.43 -6.56
C VAL A 160 3.53 1.56 -8.01
N PRO A 161 4.39 1.88 -9.01
CA PRO A 161 3.96 1.88 -10.41
C PRO A 161 3.43 0.52 -10.87
N HIS A 162 4.11 -0.57 -10.49
CA HIS A 162 3.69 -1.92 -10.86
C HIS A 162 2.32 -2.29 -10.26
N LEU A 163 2.11 -2.01 -8.97
CA LEU A 163 0.82 -2.21 -8.31
C LEU A 163 -0.29 -1.39 -8.99
N ARG A 164 -0.01 -0.16 -9.40
CA ARG A 164 -0.97 0.66 -10.16
C ARG A 164 -1.42 -0.05 -11.42
N SER A 165 -0.49 -0.58 -12.22
CA SER A 165 -0.81 -1.31 -13.44
C SER A 165 -1.63 -2.57 -13.17
N LEU A 166 -1.32 -3.31 -12.10
CA LEU A 166 -2.08 -4.48 -11.68
C LEU A 166 -3.52 -4.14 -11.25
N LEU A 167 -3.71 -3.04 -10.53
CA LEU A 167 -5.04 -2.56 -10.13
C LEU A 167 -5.84 -2.03 -11.33
N GLN A 168 -5.19 -1.34 -12.28
CA GLN A 168 -5.83 -0.86 -13.51
C GLN A 168 -6.33 -2.02 -14.39
N ALA A 169 -5.60 -3.13 -14.40
CA ALA A 169 -6.01 -4.33 -15.14
C ALA A 169 -7.13 -5.13 -14.44
N SER A 170 -7.43 -4.83 -13.18
CA SER A 170 -8.49 -5.51 -12.43
C SER A 170 -9.86 -4.86 -12.68
N PRO A 171 -10.92 -5.64 -12.93
CA PRO A 171 -12.27 -5.10 -13.08
C PRO A 171 -12.90 -4.63 -11.76
N ASP A 172 -12.31 -5.03 -10.62
CA ASP A 172 -12.87 -4.84 -9.28
C ASP A 172 -12.66 -3.41 -8.76
N PHE A 173 -11.69 -2.68 -9.32
CA PHE A 173 -11.29 -1.35 -8.87
C PHE A 173 -11.54 -0.28 -9.93
N VAL A 174 -11.79 0.94 -9.45
CA VAL A 174 -11.93 2.14 -10.26
C VAL A 174 -10.89 3.15 -9.79
N TRP A 175 -10.23 3.81 -10.76
CA TRP A 175 -9.26 4.85 -10.51
C TRP A 175 -9.79 6.20 -10.97
N LEU A 176 -9.75 7.20 -10.10
CA LEU A 176 -10.17 8.57 -10.39
C LEU A 176 -9.42 9.56 -9.51
N ALA A 177 -8.93 10.66 -10.09
CA ALA A 177 -8.23 11.74 -9.38
C ALA A 177 -7.11 11.25 -8.43
N GLY A 178 -6.32 10.26 -8.88
CA GLY A 178 -5.22 9.70 -8.09
C GLY A 178 -5.65 8.74 -6.96
N LYS A 179 -6.93 8.45 -6.83
CA LYS A 179 -7.50 7.57 -5.81
C LYS A 179 -8.19 6.35 -6.42
N TRP A 180 -8.22 5.27 -5.63
CA TRP A 180 -8.82 3.99 -5.94
C TRP A 180 -10.04 3.75 -5.08
N PHE A 181 -11.04 3.08 -5.64
CA PHE A 181 -12.20 2.59 -4.91
C PHE A 181 -12.76 1.30 -5.54
N PRO A 182 -13.39 0.40 -4.77
CA PRO A 182 -14.03 -0.79 -5.33
C PRO A 182 -15.25 -0.44 -6.18
N ARG A 183 -15.30 -0.99 -7.40
CA ARG A 183 -16.43 -0.80 -8.32
C ARG A 183 -17.75 -1.22 -7.70
N GLY A 184 -17.75 -2.32 -6.95
CA GLY A 184 -18.96 -2.88 -6.33
C GLY A 184 -19.55 -2.03 -5.19
N LEU A 185 -18.81 -1.05 -4.69
CA LEU A 185 -19.27 -0.13 -3.63
C LEU A 185 -19.75 1.22 -4.17
N ILE A 186 -19.48 1.53 -5.44
CA ILE A 186 -19.90 2.80 -6.05
C ILE A 186 -21.43 2.89 -6.05
N ALA A 187 -21.95 4.00 -5.53
CA ALA A 187 -23.37 4.29 -5.55
C ALA A 187 -23.84 4.54 -6.98
N ASP A 188 -25.01 4.03 -7.33
CA ASP A 188 -25.61 4.27 -8.64
C ASP A 188 -26.06 5.73 -8.76
N VAL A 189 -25.53 6.44 -9.76
CA VAL A 189 -25.87 7.83 -10.07
C VAL A 189 -26.62 7.84 -11.38
N ASN A 190 -27.90 8.21 -11.34
CA ASN A 190 -28.76 8.19 -12.52
C ASN A 190 -28.74 9.52 -13.29
N VAL A 191 -29.30 9.49 -14.51
CA VAL A 191 -29.39 10.68 -15.38
C VAL A 191 -30.11 11.87 -14.74
N GLY A 192 -31.10 11.61 -13.86
CA GLY A 192 -31.81 12.67 -13.15
C GLY A 192 -30.89 13.44 -12.21
N GLN A 193 -30.04 12.72 -11.48
CA GLN A 193 -29.02 13.31 -10.60
C GLN A 193 -27.96 14.08 -11.39
N LEU A 194 -27.55 13.56 -12.56
CA LEU A 194 -26.64 14.28 -13.46
C LEU A 194 -27.28 15.56 -14.01
N ASN A 195 -28.57 15.56 -14.34
CA ASN A 195 -29.29 16.76 -14.76
C ASN A 195 -29.36 17.83 -13.65
N ILE A 196 -29.49 17.40 -12.39
CA ILE A 196 -29.43 18.32 -11.24
C ILE A 196 -28.03 18.92 -11.12
N ALA A 197 -26.98 18.11 -11.26
CA ALA A 197 -25.59 18.59 -11.27
C ALA A 197 -25.36 19.64 -12.38
N GLU A 198 -25.84 19.36 -13.60
CA GLU A 198 -25.78 20.31 -14.72
C GLU A 198 -26.50 21.61 -14.39
N ALA A 199 -27.72 21.55 -13.84
CA ALA A 199 -28.47 22.74 -13.49
C ALA A 199 -27.76 23.60 -12.43
N ILE A 200 -27.12 22.98 -11.43
CA ILE A 200 -26.34 23.68 -10.41
C ILE A 200 -25.14 24.39 -11.03
N LEU A 201 -24.39 23.70 -11.89
CA LEU A 201 -23.24 24.31 -12.57
C LEU A 201 -23.69 25.44 -13.50
N ASP A 202 -24.79 25.28 -14.24
CA ASP A 202 -25.34 26.31 -15.14
C ASP A 202 -25.74 27.59 -14.36
N MET A 203 -26.38 27.44 -13.21
CA MET A 203 -26.70 28.57 -12.31
C MET A 203 -25.44 29.27 -11.77
N ASN A 204 -24.30 28.57 -11.72
CA ASN A 204 -23.00 29.11 -11.33
C ASN A 204 -22.13 29.49 -12.54
N GLY A 205 -22.74 29.75 -13.70
CA GLY A 205 -22.03 30.21 -14.90
C GLY A 205 -21.13 29.15 -15.54
N GLY A 206 -21.38 27.88 -15.26
CA GLY A 206 -20.61 26.74 -15.74
C GLY A 206 -19.66 26.13 -14.70
N GLY A 207 -19.38 26.82 -13.59
CA GLY A 207 -18.42 26.37 -12.56
C GLY A 207 -17.18 27.28 -12.49
N PRO A 208 -16.02 26.79 -11.99
CA PRO A 208 -15.78 25.45 -11.45
C PRO A 208 -16.38 25.26 -10.06
N LEU A 209 -16.93 24.08 -9.75
CA LEU A 209 -17.41 23.73 -8.41
C LEU A 209 -16.86 22.39 -7.92
N PRO A 210 -16.53 22.26 -6.62
CA PRO A 210 -16.20 20.98 -6.04
C PRO A 210 -17.46 20.12 -5.88
N THR A 211 -17.27 18.80 -5.90
CA THR A 211 -18.35 17.80 -5.83
C THR A 211 -19.18 17.91 -4.56
N GLU A 212 -18.53 18.24 -3.45
CA GLU A 212 -19.15 18.49 -2.15
C GLU A 212 -20.18 19.62 -2.21
N ALA A 213 -20.01 20.60 -3.11
CA ALA A 213 -20.98 21.68 -3.29
C ALA A 213 -22.22 21.22 -4.09
N LEU A 214 -22.11 20.16 -4.89
CA LEU A 214 -23.20 19.61 -5.70
C LEU A 214 -24.06 18.61 -4.90
N LEU A 215 -23.44 17.85 -3.98
CA LEU A 215 -24.07 16.77 -3.23
C LEU A 215 -25.37 17.14 -2.47
N PRO A 216 -25.48 18.30 -1.79
CA PRO A 216 -26.67 18.63 -0.99
C PRO A 216 -27.98 18.63 -1.79
N GLU A 217 -27.92 19.07 -3.05
CA GLU A 217 -29.08 19.21 -3.94
C GLU A 217 -29.33 17.94 -4.77
N ILE A 218 -28.29 17.17 -5.09
CA ILE A 218 -28.40 15.91 -5.84
C ILE A 218 -29.07 14.81 -5.01
N GLY A 219 -28.79 14.78 -3.69
CA GLY A 219 -29.45 13.88 -2.76
C GLY A 219 -29.11 12.39 -2.96
N LEU A 220 -27.85 12.01 -2.77
CA LEU A 220 -27.45 10.61 -2.65
C LEU A 220 -27.95 10.00 -1.32
N PRO A 221 -28.12 8.66 -1.22
CA PRO A 221 -28.57 8.00 0.01
C PRO A 221 -27.70 8.39 1.21
N ARG A 222 -28.32 8.90 2.27
CA ARG A 222 -27.61 9.45 3.44
C ARG A 222 -26.97 8.37 4.31
N GLU A 223 -27.36 7.12 4.10
CA GLU A 223 -26.83 5.94 4.75
C GLU A 223 -25.40 5.62 4.30
N ILE A 224 -24.99 6.15 3.14
CA ILE A 224 -23.67 5.95 2.54
C ILE A 224 -22.69 6.97 3.14
N ASN A 225 -21.44 6.55 3.41
CA ASN A 225 -20.39 7.44 3.86
C ASN A 225 -20.19 8.63 2.89
N PRO A 226 -20.03 9.87 3.39
CA PRO A 226 -19.81 11.05 2.56
C PRO A 226 -18.68 10.90 1.53
N ASN A 227 -17.58 10.23 1.89
CA ASN A 227 -16.45 10.02 0.96
C ASN A 227 -16.86 9.14 -0.23
N LEU A 228 -17.70 8.14 0.02
CA LEU A 228 -18.24 7.28 -1.02
C LEU A 228 -19.27 8.02 -1.88
N GLN A 229 -20.09 8.90 -1.29
CA GLN A 229 -20.98 9.77 -2.06
C GLN A 229 -20.19 10.68 -3.01
N VAL A 230 -19.14 11.35 -2.52
CA VAL A 230 -18.25 12.19 -3.33
C VAL A 230 -17.59 11.38 -4.44
N PHE A 231 -17.00 10.23 -4.12
CA PHE A 231 -16.32 9.40 -5.12
C PHE A 231 -17.28 8.89 -6.19
N SER A 232 -18.48 8.47 -5.80
CA SER A 232 -19.50 7.97 -6.74
C SER A 232 -19.97 9.06 -7.69
N LEU A 233 -20.23 10.25 -7.16
CA LEU A 233 -20.64 11.39 -7.98
C LEU A 233 -19.50 11.83 -8.92
N ASN A 234 -18.26 11.91 -8.42
CA ASN A 234 -17.08 12.19 -9.26
C ASN A 234 -16.98 11.20 -10.43
N TYR A 235 -17.12 9.91 -10.15
CA TYR A 235 -17.04 8.87 -11.17
C TYR A 235 -18.15 9.00 -12.22
N ALA A 236 -19.36 9.33 -11.78
CA ALA A 236 -20.49 9.53 -12.67
C ALA A 236 -20.32 10.77 -13.56
N LEU A 237 -19.88 11.90 -13.00
CA LEU A 237 -19.61 13.13 -13.73
C LEU A 237 -18.46 12.94 -14.73
N TYR A 238 -17.38 12.28 -14.33
CA TYR A 238 -16.25 11.95 -15.21
C TYR A 238 -16.65 11.12 -16.42
N SER A 239 -17.70 10.30 -16.28
CA SER A 239 -18.18 9.40 -17.33
C SER A 239 -19.19 10.07 -18.28
N ASP A 240 -19.62 11.30 -17.99
CA ASP A 240 -20.64 12.03 -18.76
C ASP A 240 -20.00 13.21 -19.50
N GLU A 241 -20.21 13.27 -20.81
CA GLU A 241 -19.56 14.21 -21.75
C GLU A 241 -19.90 15.69 -21.52
N ARG A 242 -20.91 15.99 -20.69
CA ARG A 242 -21.30 17.39 -20.40
C ARG A 242 -20.37 18.06 -19.40
N PHE A 243 -19.63 17.28 -18.62
CA PHE A 243 -18.81 17.75 -17.52
C PHE A 243 -17.33 17.60 -17.84
N ASP A 244 -16.55 18.60 -17.46
CA ASP A 244 -15.09 18.58 -17.53
C ASP A 244 -14.50 18.72 -16.13
N GLU A 245 -13.40 18.01 -15.89
CA GLU A 245 -12.64 18.05 -14.65
C GLU A 245 -11.49 19.03 -14.82
N VAL A 246 -11.55 20.16 -14.11
CA VAL A 246 -10.63 21.30 -14.28
C VAL A 246 -9.84 21.61 -13.01
N GLY A 247 -9.81 20.69 -12.05
CA GLY A 247 -9.13 20.84 -10.77
C GLY A 247 -7.61 20.65 -10.88
N PRO A 248 -6.84 21.25 -9.96
CA PRO A 248 -5.42 20.94 -9.83
C PRO A 248 -5.21 19.52 -9.29
N ALA A 249 -4.00 18.98 -9.42
CA ALA A 249 -3.68 17.63 -8.97
C ALA A 249 -4.10 17.37 -7.50
N GLY A 250 -5.05 16.46 -7.31
CA GLY A 250 -5.57 16.06 -5.99
C GLY A 250 -6.85 16.76 -5.54
N GLU A 251 -7.31 17.76 -6.29
CA GLU A 251 -8.61 18.41 -6.09
C GLU A 251 -9.48 18.16 -7.33
N VAL A 252 -10.77 17.87 -7.12
CA VAL A 252 -11.70 17.63 -8.22
C VAL A 252 -12.64 18.82 -8.32
N LEU A 253 -12.60 19.51 -9.46
CA LEU A 253 -13.48 20.63 -9.75
C LEU A 253 -14.19 20.39 -11.08
N TRP A 254 -15.51 20.57 -11.08
CA TRP A 254 -16.34 20.31 -12.25
C TRP A 254 -16.73 21.60 -12.95
N TYR A 255 -16.67 21.57 -14.28
CA TYR A 255 -17.11 22.62 -15.16
C TYR A 255 -18.04 22.07 -16.25
N LEU A 256 -18.95 22.89 -16.79
CA LEU A 256 -19.77 22.51 -17.94
C LEU A 256 -19.06 22.79 -19.26
N VAL A 257 -18.85 21.74 -20.04
CA VAL A 257 -18.15 21.79 -21.33
C VAL A 257 -18.76 22.87 -22.25
N ARG A 258 -20.09 22.92 -22.33
CA ARG A 258 -20.80 23.88 -23.20
C ARG A 258 -20.63 25.36 -22.81
N LEU A 259 -20.19 25.63 -21.58
CA LEU A 259 -19.98 26.98 -21.06
C LEU A 259 -18.48 27.29 -20.90
N GLU A 260 -17.60 26.43 -21.40
CA GLU A 260 -16.17 26.68 -21.35
C GLU A 260 -15.83 28.00 -22.06
N PRO A 261 -14.87 28.77 -21.52
CA PRO A 261 -14.42 29.97 -22.19
C PRO A 261 -13.91 29.65 -23.60
N ALA A 262 -14.26 30.46 -24.59
CA ALA A 262 -13.87 30.23 -25.99
C ALA A 262 -12.36 30.05 -26.21
N ASN A 263 -11.53 30.67 -25.37
CA ASN A 263 -10.06 30.57 -25.42
C ASN A 263 -9.51 29.22 -24.90
N VAL A 264 -10.32 28.43 -24.17
CA VAL A 264 -9.98 27.06 -23.76
C VAL A 264 -10.28 26.11 -24.91
N ILE A 265 -11.44 26.27 -25.56
CA ILE A 265 -11.87 25.48 -26.73
C ILE A 265 -10.98 25.78 -27.95
N THR A 266 -10.67 27.05 -28.18
CA THR A 266 -9.83 27.50 -29.29
C THR A 266 -8.63 28.25 -28.74
N PRO A 267 -7.40 27.71 -28.87
CA PRO A 267 -6.20 28.40 -28.42
C PRO A 267 -6.13 29.80 -29.03
N PRO A 268 -5.91 30.86 -28.23
CA PRO A 268 -5.72 32.21 -28.74
C PRO A 268 -4.61 32.25 -29.80
N ASP A 269 -4.74 33.10 -30.82
CA ASP A 269 -3.74 33.18 -31.90
C ASP A 269 -2.32 33.45 -31.40
N ARG A 270 -2.17 34.13 -30.26
CA ARG A 270 -0.87 34.40 -29.62
C ARG A 270 -0.21 33.17 -28.99
N LEU A 271 -0.99 32.14 -28.69
CA LEU A 271 -0.52 30.87 -28.12
C LEU A 271 -0.42 29.76 -29.18
N LYS A 272 -0.89 30.01 -30.40
CA LYS A 272 -0.69 29.08 -31.52
C LYS A 272 0.78 29.07 -31.88
N TYR A 273 1.46 27.97 -31.55
CA TYR A 273 2.83 27.75 -31.97
C TYR A 273 2.94 27.86 -33.49
N THR A 274 3.78 28.80 -33.94
CA THR A 274 4.13 28.95 -35.35
C THR A 274 5.60 28.59 -35.47
N PRO A 275 5.95 27.38 -35.95
CA PRO A 275 7.34 26.95 -35.99
C PRO A 275 8.18 27.92 -36.84
N GLY A 276 9.21 28.48 -36.22
CA GLY A 276 10.23 29.24 -36.92
C GLY A 276 11.12 28.27 -37.69
N ASN A 277 11.26 28.46 -39.00
CA ASN A 277 12.16 27.62 -39.78
C ASN A 277 13.61 28.07 -39.50
N TYR A 278 14.42 27.19 -38.92
CA TYR A 278 15.85 27.45 -38.71
C TYR A 278 16.70 26.27 -39.19
N ARG A 279 17.93 26.60 -39.57
CA ARG A 279 18.92 25.66 -40.10
C ARG A 279 19.76 25.11 -38.96
N ARG A 280 19.39 23.93 -38.45
CA ARG A 280 20.09 23.25 -37.33
C ARG A 280 21.56 22.96 -37.64
N ASP A 281 21.90 22.75 -38.91
CA ASP A 281 23.27 22.55 -39.41
C ASP A 281 24.19 23.78 -39.21
N LEU A 282 23.61 24.95 -38.97
CA LEU A 282 24.36 26.19 -38.70
C LEU A 282 24.59 26.44 -37.21
N LEU A 283 24.03 25.60 -36.32
CA LEU A 283 24.23 25.74 -34.89
C LEU A 283 25.62 25.24 -34.49
N SER A 284 26.30 26.01 -33.64
CA SER A 284 27.56 25.58 -33.02
C SER A 284 27.31 24.43 -32.02
N PRO A 285 28.35 23.67 -31.64
CA PRO A 285 28.23 22.64 -30.61
C PRO A 285 27.69 23.15 -29.27
N ASP A 286 27.92 24.42 -28.94
CA ASP A 286 27.37 25.05 -27.73
C ASP A 286 25.87 25.36 -27.88
N LEU A 287 25.45 25.84 -29.06
CA LEU A 287 24.03 26.12 -29.34
C LEU A 287 23.20 24.83 -29.43
N LEU A 288 23.77 23.73 -29.94
CA LEU A 288 23.11 22.42 -29.95
C LEU A 288 22.88 21.88 -28.53
N ARG A 289 23.81 22.12 -27.61
CA ARG A 289 23.62 21.77 -26.19
C ARG A 289 22.55 22.61 -25.52
N ILE A 290 22.46 23.90 -25.87
CA ILE A 290 21.40 24.79 -25.37
C ILE A 290 20.04 24.34 -25.91
N GLU A 291 19.94 24.09 -27.22
CA GLU A 291 18.74 23.57 -27.88
C GLU A 291 18.22 22.30 -27.19
N GLN A 292 19.10 21.34 -26.89
CA GLN A 292 18.75 20.14 -26.13
C GLN A 292 18.32 20.43 -24.68
N SER A 293 18.86 21.47 -24.05
CA SER A 293 18.50 21.82 -22.67
C SER A 293 17.15 22.52 -22.53
N ILE A 294 16.62 23.08 -23.63
CA ILE A 294 15.33 23.77 -23.69
C ILE A 294 14.28 22.96 -24.45
N ASP A 295 14.53 21.66 -24.62
CA ASP A 295 13.62 20.72 -25.26
C ASP A 295 12.24 20.74 -24.58
N ASP A 296 11.19 20.88 -25.39
CA ASP A 296 9.80 21.01 -24.96
C ASP A 296 8.85 20.20 -25.86
N GLU A 297 7.56 20.26 -25.58
CA GLU A 297 6.51 19.55 -26.32
C GLU A 297 6.41 19.92 -27.82
N TRP A 298 7.02 21.03 -28.26
CA TRP A 298 7.04 21.50 -29.65
C TRP A 298 8.39 21.32 -30.34
N SER A 299 9.37 20.77 -29.63
CA SER A 299 10.73 20.56 -30.11
C SER A 299 10.82 19.29 -30.97
N GLN A 300 11.46 19.41 -32.14
CA GLN A 300 11.65 18.30 -33.09
C GLN A 300 13.09 17.78 -33.03
N LEU A 301 13.54 17.39 -31.84
CA LEU A 301 14.91 16.93 -31.63
C LEU A 301 15.03 15.41 -31.83
N PRO A 302 16.14 14.92 -32.42
CA PRO A 302 16.42 13.49 -32.43
C PRO A 302 16.61 12.99 -30.98
N ALA A 303 16.18 11.75 -30.72
CA ALA A 303 16.37 11.10 -29.42
C ALA A 303 17.84 11.15 -29.00
N VAL A 304 18.08 11.40 -27.72
CA VAL A 304 19.43 11.42 -27.13
C VAL A 304 19.96 9.98 -27.11
N ASP A 305 21.06 9.73 -27.81
CA ASP A 305 21.84 8.48 -27.71
C ASP A 305 22.56 8.37 -26.34
#